data_AF-A0A2V7YGZ6-F1
#
_entry.id   AF-A0A2V7YGZ6-F1
#
_cell.length_a   1.000
_cell.length_b   1.000
_cell.length_c   1.000
_cell.angle_alpha   90.00
_cell.angle_beta   90.00
_cell.angle_gamma   90.00
#
_symmetry.space_group_name_H-M   'P 1'
#
loop_
_entity.id
_entity.type
_entity.pdbx_description
1 polymer ?
#
loop_
_entity_poly.entity_id
_entity_poly.type
_entity_poly.pdbx_seq_one_letter_code
_entity_poly.pdbx_strand_id
1 'polypeptide(L)'
;MASPPDSGSRATVESARKNIEKVVRLEQASMESRSLGERVSDLFTHWMGTMSFVIFHLLLFAVWCVVNLGWTPLKPFDPFPFGILTLIVSAEGVLLAIFVLVSQNRMSRQANQRAHLNLQIDLLAEQETTKLLQKVQSLLDHFGVERSPDDREAERLSQETQVEALVGEIRRSLPDE
;
A
#
# COMPACT_ATOMS: atom_id res chain seq x y z
N MET A 1 -28.12 14.82 41.99
CA MET A 1 -26.93 15.67 41.74
C MET A 1 -26.19 15.02 40.58
N ALA A 2 -26.47 15.43 39.34
CA ALA A 2 -25.91 14.82 38.13
C ALA A 2 -24.75 15.68 37.64
N SER A 3 -23.55 15.11 37.57
CA SER A 3 -22.34 15.80 37.12
C SER A 3 -22.46 16.29 35.68
N PRO A 4 -21.92 17.47 35.33
CA PRO A 4 -21.98 17.99 33.97
C PRO A 4 -21.12 17.15 33.01
N PRO A 5 -21.53 17.00 31.74
CA PRO A 5 -20.80 16.21 30.75
C PRO A 5 -19.48 16.89 30.36
N ASP A 6 -18.44 16.08 30.34
CA ASP A 6 -17.04 16.40 30.09
C ASP A 6 -16.80 17.08 28.72
N SER A 7 -16.39 18.34 28.74
CA SER A 7 -16.14 19.17 27.57
C SER A 7 -14.93 18.73 26.73
N GLY A 8 -13.98 18.00 27.32
CA GLY A 8 -12.79 17.50 26.63
C GLY A 8 -13.10 16.38 25.63
N SER A 9 -14.05 15.51 25.97
CA SER A 9 -14.50 14.41 25.11
C SER A 9 -15.27 14.89 23.87
N ARG A 10 -15.99 16.02 23.97
CA ARG A 10 -16.70 16.61 22.82
C ARG A 10 -15.76 17.20 21.79
N ALA A 11 -14.68 17.88 22.22
CA ALA A 11 -13.72 18.51 21.32
C ALA A 11 -12.88 17.48 20.52
N THR A 12 -12.51 16.36 21.14
CA THR A 12 -11.76 15.28 20.47
C THR A 12 -12.61 14.53 19.46
N VAL A 13 -13.87 14.23 19.80
CA VAL A 13 -14.84 13.60 18.87
C VAL A 13 -15.16 14.53 17.69
N GLU A 14 -15.25 15.83 17.91
CA GLU A 14 -15.50 16.81 16.85
C GLU A 14 -14.31 16.96 15.90
N SER A 15 -13.08 16.95 16.42
CA SER A 15 -11.85 16.93 15.61
C SER A 15 -11.74 15.64 14.78
N ALA A 16 -11.99 14.47 15.39
CA ALA A 16 -11.99 13.19 14.70
C ALA A 16 -13.04 13.14 13.58
N ARG A 17 -14.26 13.63 13.84
CA ARG A 17 -15.35 13.69 12.84
C ARG A 17 -14.96 14.59 11.65
N LYS A 18 -14.34 15.74 11.92
CA LYS A 18 -13.89 16.69 10.89
C LYS A 18 -12.74 16.14 10.05
N ASN A 19 -11.86 15.32 10.63
CA ASN A 19 -10.81 14.60 9.91
C ASN A 19 -11.38 13.48 9.03
N ILE A 20 -12.33 12.70 9.56
CA ILE A 20 -13.02 11.65 8.79
C ILE A 20 -13.75 12.25 7.59
N GLU A 21 -14.45 13.37 7.78
CA GLU A 21 -15.17 14.06 6.70
C GLU A 21 -14.22 14.60 5.63
N LYS A 22 -13.02 15.07 6.02
CA LYS A 22 -11.96 15.44 5.06
C LYS A 22 -11.44 14.24 4.28
N VAL A 23 -11.21 13.10 4.93
CA VAL A 23 -10.76 11.86 4.26
C VAL A 23 -11.81 11.39 3.26
N VAL A 24 -13.09 11.35 3.66
CA VAL A 24 -14.20 10.95 2.78
C VAL A 24 -14.36 11.91 1.59
N ARG A 25 -14.24 13.23 1.80
CA ARG A 25 -14.33 14.21 0.72
C ARG A 25 -13.15 14.14 -0.25
N LEU A 26 -11.93 13.87 0.23
CA LEU A 26 -10.75 13.65 -0.61
C LEU A 26 -10.88 12.36 -1.43
N GLU A 27 -11.41 11.30 -0.83
CA GLU A 27 -11.66 10.03 -1.51
C GLU A 27 -12.75 10.20 -2.59
N GLN A 28 -13.85 10.90 -2.27
CA GLN A 28 -14.91 11.24 -3.23
C GLN A 28 -14.39 12.11 -4.39
N ALA A 29 -13.61 13.15 -4.11
CA ALA A 29 -13.00 13.98 -5.15
C ALA A 29 -12.03 13.18 -6.04
N SER A 30 -11.29 12.22 -5.46
CA SER A 30 -10.45 11.28 -6.21
C SER A 30 -11.26 10.28 -7.05
N MET A 31 -12.51 9.97 -6.66
CA MET A 31 -13.41 9.11 -7.44
C MET A 31 -14.10 9.88 -8.59
N GLU A 32 -14.39 11.17 -8.39
CA GLU A 32 -15.00 12.04 -9.40
C GLU A 32 -14.03 12.41 -10.52
N SER A 33 -12.72 12.42 -10.27
CA SER A 33 -11.67 12.68 -11.27
C SER A 33 -11.21 11.44 -12.04
N ARG A 34 -11.88 10.29 -11.90
CA ARG A 34 -11.44 9.05 -12.58
C ARG A 34 -11.78 9.10 -14.06
N SER A 35 -10.74 9.15 -14.88
CA SER A 35 -10.83 8.92 -16.32
C SER A 35 -11.50 7.57 -16.61
N LEU A 36 -12.23 7.46 -17.73
CA LEU A 36 -12.83 6.20 -18.18
C LEU A 36 -11.81 5.05 -18.21
N GLY A 37 -10.54 5.34 -18.49
CA GLY A 37 -9.44 4.35 -18.45
C GLY A 37 -9.12 3.83 -17.04
N GLU A 38 -9.27 4.66 -16.00
CA GLU A 38 -9.02 4.26 -14.60
C GLU A 38 -10.12 3.34 -14.06
N ARG A 39 -11.38 3.58 -14.48
CA ARG A 39 -12.51 2.69 -14.14
C ARG A 39 -12.37 1.32 -14.81
N VAL A 40 -11.97 1.31 -16.07
CA VAL A 40 -11.71 0.07 -16.82
C VAL A 40 -10.52 -0.67 -16.19
N SER A 41 -9.43 0.05 -15.88
CA SER A 41 -8.27 -0.55 -15.22
C SER A 41 -8.61 -1.19 -13.88
N ASP A 42 -9.42 -0.56 -13.03
CA ASP A 42 -9.76 -1.15 -11.72
C ASP A 42 -10.66 -2.39 -11.84
N LEU A 43 -11.59 -2.40 -12.80
CA LEU A 43 -12.41 -3.58 -13.08
C LEU A 43 -11.55 -4.74 -13.58
N PHE A 44 -10.61 -4.46 -14.49
CA PHE A 44 -9.69 -5.46 -15.02
C PHE A 44 -8.68 -5.93 -13.96
N THR A 45 -8.12 -5.05 -13.13
CA THR A 45 -7.19 -5.41 -12.04
C THR A 45 -7.86 -6.35 -11.04
N HIS A 46 -9.10 -6.10 -10.65
CA HIS A 46 -9.83 -6.97 -9.73
C HIS A 46 -10.21 -8.31 -10.40
N TRP A 47 -10.57 -8.29 -11.69
CA TRP A 47 -11.01 -9.48 -12.40
C TRP A 47 -9.86 -10.42 -12.79
N MET A 48 -8.74 -9.90 -13.28
CA MET A 48 -7.56 -10.70 -13.66
C MET A 48 -6.87 -11.38 -12.46
N GLY A 49 -7.02 -10.85 -11.24
CA GLY A 49 -6.44 -11.44 -10.03
C GLY A 49 -7.22 -12.62 -9.43
N THR A 50 -8.40 -12.95 -9.99
CA THR A 50 -9.30 -13.95 -9.40
C THR A 50 -9.18 -15.30 -10.11
N MET A 51 -9.24 -16.41 -9.36
CA MET A 51 -9.20 -17.77 -9.92
C MET A 51 -10.31 -18.03 -10.97
N SER A 52 -11.43 -17.30 -10.88
CA SER A 52 -12.54 -17.34 -11.84
C SER A 52 -12.11 -16.98 -13.27
N PHE A 53 -11.13 -16.08 -13.46
CA PHE A 53 -10.62 -15.71 -14.78
C PHE A 53 -9.95 -16.89 -15.49
N VAL A 54 -9.15 -17.66 -14.74
CA VAL A 54 -8.44 -18.83 -15.24
C VAL A 54 -9.43 -19.93 -15.64
N ILE A 55 -10.43 -20.18 -14.79
CA ILE A 55 -11.48 -21.18 -15.06
C ILE A 55 -12.29 -20.80 -16.31
N PHE A 56 -12.63 -19.53 -16.48
CA PHE A 56 -13.33 -19.04 -17.67
C PHE A 56 -12.52 -19.30 -18.95
N HIS A 57 -11.23 -18.98 -18.97
CA HIS A 57 -10.37 -19.24 -20.15
C HIS A 57 -10.22 -20.73 -20.43
N LEU A 58 -10.05 -21.55 -19.38
CA LEU A 58 -9.96 -22.99 -19.53
C LEU A 58 -11.22 -23.57 -20.18
N LEU A 59 -12.40 -23.13 -19.74
CA LEU A 59 -13.68 -23.54 -20.32
C LEU A 59 -13.83 -23.03 -21.75
N LEU A 60 -13.47 -21.78 -22.03
CA LEU A 60 -13.51 -21.20 -23.36
C LEU A 60 -12.66 -22.02 -24.35
N PHE A 61 -11.42 -22.35 -23.96
CA PHE A 61 -10.52 -23.17 -24.78
C PHE A 61 -11.03 -24.60 -24.94
N ALA A 62 -11.56 -25.21 -23.89
CA ALA A 62 -12.16 -26.55 -23.96
C ALA A 62 -13.34 -26.57 -24.94
N VAL A 63 -14.24 -25.58 -24.86
CA VAL A 63 -15.38 -25.44 -25.78
C VAL A 63 -14.89 -25.22 -27.22
N TRP A 64 -13.89 -24.35 -27.43
CA TRP A 64 -13.31 -24.10 -28.76
C TRP A 64 -12.75 -25.37 -29.39
N CYS A 65 -11.99 -26.15 -28.62
CA CYS A 65 -11.44 -27.43 -29.06
C CYS A 65 -12.56 -28.42 -29.41
N VAL A 66 -13.59 -28.58 -28.57
CA VAL A 66 -14.72 -29.51 -28.83
C VAL A 66 -15.48 -29.14 -30.11
N VAL A 67 -15.74 -27.86 -30.34
CA VAL A 67 -16.43 -27.38 -31.55
C VAL A 67 -15.58 -27.67 -32.81
N ASN A 68 -14.27 -27.42 -32.74
CA ASN A 68 -13.38 -27.57 -33.90
C ASN A 68 -12.84 -29.00 -34.13
N LEU A 69 -12.93 -29.91 -33.15
CA LEU A 69 -12.62 -31.34 -33.31
C LEU A 69 -13.66 -32.13 -34.12
N GLY A 70 -14.76 -31.48 -34.53
CA GLY A 70 -15.80 -32.14 -35.33
C GLY A 70 -16.77 -33.01 -34.52
N TRP A 71 -16.80 -32.85 -33.19
CA TRP A 71 -17.84 -33.46 -32.33
C TRP A 71 -19.19 -32.73 -32.42
N THR A 72 -19.27 -31.68 -33.24
CA THR A 72 -20.48 -30.90 -33.49
C THR A 72 -20.81 -30.92 -34.99
N PRO A 73 -22.08 -30.72 -35.40
CA PRO A 73 -22.47 -30.67 -36.82
C PRO A 73 -21.96 -29.42 -37.57
N LEU A 74 -21.18 -28.56 -36.91
CA LEU A 74 -20.62 -27.34 -37.48
C LEU A 74 -19.35 -27.66 -38.27
N LYS A 75 -19.15 -26.97 -39.41
CA LYS A 75 -17.92 -27.09 -40.19
C LYS A 75 -16.74 -26.58 -39.36
N PRO A 76 -15.66 -27.37 -39.17
CA PRO A 76 -14.47 -26.91 -38.45
C PRO A 76 -13.91 -25.65 -39.11
N PHE A 77 -13.85 -24.56 -38.35
CA PHE A 77 -13.34 -23.26 -38.83
C PHE A 77 -11.86 -23.09 -38.50
N ASP A 78 -11.39 -23.70 -37.41
CA ASP A 78 -10.00 -23.69 -36.95
C ASP A 78 -9.48 -25.13 -36.79
N PRO A 79 -9.10 -25.80 -37.90
CA PRO A 79 -8.59 -27.18 -37.86
C PRO A 79 -7.30 -27.26 -37.05
N PHE A 80 -7.03 -28.43 -36.46
CA PHE A 80 -5.74 -28.69 -35.81
C PHE A 80 -4.59 -28.37 -36.79
N PRO A 81 -3.64 -27.48 -36.44
CA PRO A 81 -3.17 -27.12 -35.10
C PRO A 81 -3.74 -25.82 -34.45
N PHE A 82 -4.97 -25.41 -34.77
CA PHE A 82 -5.67 -24.23 -34.18
C PHE A 82 -4.93 -22.89 -34.37
N GLY A 83 -4.71 -22.50 -35.63
CA GLY A 83 -3.98 -21.28 -35.96
C GLY A 83 -4.67 -20.00 -35.48
N ILE A 84 -6.00 -19.95 -35.54
CA ILE A 84 -6.78 -18.75 -35.18
C ILE A 84 -6.79 -18.59 -33.66
N LEU A 85 -7.05 -19.68 -32.91
CA LEU A 85 -7.01 -19.66 -31.45
C LEU A 85 -5.64 -19.20 -30.96
N THR A 86 -4.56 -19.75 -31.54
CA THR A 86 -3.18 -19.42 -31.15
C THR A 86 -2.89 -17.93 -31.37
N LEU A 87 -3.30 -17.37 -32.50
CA LEU A 87 -3.13 -15.95 -32.78
C LEU A 87 -3.85 -15.07 -31.74
N ILE A 88 -5.12 -15.36 -31.47
CA ILE A 88 -5.94 -14.60 -30.51
C ILE A 88 -5.34 -14.70 -29.11
N VAL A 89 -5.02 -15.91 -28.65
CA VAL A 89 -4.43 -16.14 -27.32
C VAL A 89 -3.07 -15.45 -27.18
N SER A 90 -2.24 -15.44 -28.24
CA SER A 90 -0.96 -14.73 -28.19
C SER A 90 -1.15 -13.22 -28.01
N ALA A 91 -2.11 -12.62 -28.75
CA ALA A 91 -2.41 -11.20 -28.68
C ALA A 91 -3.03 -10.83 -27.33
N GLU A 92 -3.96 -11.66 -26.85
CA GLU A 92 -4.57 -11.53 -25.52
C GLU A 92 -3.51 -11.60 -24.41
N GLY A 93 -2.59 -12.56 -24.48
CA GLY A 93 -1.51 -12.70 -23.50
C GLY A 93 -0.62 -11.45 -23.40
N VAL A 94 -0.28 -10.83 -24.53
CA VAL A 94 0.49 -9.57 -24.54
C VAL A 94 -0.31 -8.44 -23.89
N LEU A 95 -1.60 -8.31 -24.20
CA LEU A 95 -2.45 -7.29 -23.57
C LEU A 95 -2.55 -7.51 -22.05
N LEU A 96 -2.78 -8.75 -21.60
CA LEU A 96 -2.83 -9.10 -20.18
C LEU A 96 -1.51 -8.77 -19.48
N ALA A 97 -0.36 -9.08 -20.09
CA ALA A 97 0.95 -8.77 -19.53
C ALA A 97 1.16 -7.26 -19.35
N ILE A 98 0.75 -6.44 -20.33
CA ILE A 98 0.81 -4.98 -20.23
C ILE A 98 -0.10 -4.47 -19.11
N PHE A 99 -1.34 -4.97 -19.01
CA PHE A 99 -2.24 -4.61 -17.92
C PHE A 99 -1.67 -4.96 -16.55
N VAL A 100 -1.09 -6.15 -16.41
CA VAL A 100 -0.41 -6.58 -15.18
C VAL A 100 0.75 -5.64 -14.87
N LEU A 101 1.60 -5.30 -15.84
CA LEU A 101 2.74 -4.41 -15.65
C LEU A 101 2.32 -3.00 -15.22
N VAL A 102 1.28 -2.44 -15.86
CA VAL A 102 0.72 -1.13 -15.48
C VAL A 102 0.16 -1.17 -14.06
N SER A 103 -0.58 -2.23 -13.71
CA SER A 103 -1.12 -2.42 -12.36
C SER A 103 -0.01 -2.57 -11.32
N GLN A 104 1.03 -3.35 -11.62
CA GLN A 104 2.21 -3.51 -10.77
C GLN A 104 2.95 -2.20 -10.57
N ASN A 105 3.17 -1.42 -11.63
CA ASN A 105 3.80 -0.11 -11.53
C ASN A 105 2.99 0.85 -10.63
N ARG A 106 1.66 0.85 -10.77
CA ARG A 106 0.77 1.63 -9.90
C ARG A 106 0.86 1.20 -8.43
N MET A 107 0.81 -0.10 -8.15
CA MET A 107 0.95 -0.63 -6.78
C MET A 107 2.31 -0.31 -6.19
N SER A 108 3.39 -0.43 -6.96
CA SER A 108 4.76 -0.10 -6.55
C SER A 108 4.90 1.36 -6.17
N ARG A 109 4.36 2.29 -6.99
CA ARG A 109 4.36 3.73 -6.67
C ARG A 109 3.63 4.03 -5.36
N GLN A 110 2.47 3.40 -5.13
CA GLN A 110 1.73 3.56 -3.87
C GLN A 110 2.48 2.96 -2.68
N ALA A 111 3.11 1.80 -2.85
CA ALA A 111 3.94 1.16 -1.83
C ALA A 111 5.14 2.04 -1.43
N ASN A 112 5.84 2.62 -2.40
CA ASN A 112 6.95 3.55 -2.16
C ASN A 112 6.50 4.80 -1.40
N GLN A 113 5.35 5.38 -1.75
CA GLN A 113 4.81 6.52 -1.01
C GLN A 113 4.47 6.15 0.44
N ARG A 114 3.84 5.00 0.67
CA ARG A 114 3.55 4.49 2.02
C ARG A 114 4.83 4.24 2.81
N ALA A 115 5.84 3.63 2.19
CA ALA A 115 7.13 3.39 2.82
C ALA A 115 7.80 4.69 3.27
N HIS A 116 7.77 5.73 2.42
CA HIS A 116 8.33 7.03 2.77
C HIS A 116 7.60 7.70 3.94
N LEU A 117 6.26 7.62 3.97
CA LEU A 117 5.45 8.14 5.08
C LEU A 117 5.70 7.38 6.38
N ASN A 118 5.76 6.05 6.32
CA ASN A 118 6.07 5.21 7.48
C ASN A 118 7.45 5.56 8.05
N LEU A 119 8.47 5.70 7.19
CA LEU A 119 9.80 6.14 7.62
C LEU A 119 9.73 7.48 8.35
N GLN A 120 9.01 8.48 7.83
CA GLN A 120 8.86 9.77 8.51
C GLN A 120 8.18 9.66 9.87
N ILE A 121 7.14 8.83 9.98
CA ILE A 121 6.44 8.58 11.25
C ILE A 121 7.37 7.91 12.25
N ASP A 122 8.12 6.90 11.81
CA ASP A 122 9.07 6.17 12.66
C ASP A 122 10.16 7.12 13.19
N LEU A 123 10.72 7.96 12.31
CA LEU A 123 11.71 8.97 12.70
C LEU A 123 11.13 10.00 13.70
N LEU A 124 9.89 10.44 13.51
CA LEU A 124 9.24 11.37 14.43
C LEU A 124 8.97 10.71 15.79
N ALA A 125 8.45 9.48 15.79
CA ALA A 125 8.19 8.71 17.00
C ALA A 125 9.49 8.43 17.79
N GLU A 126 10.57 8.14 17.07
CA GLU A 126 11.91 7.98 17.64
C GLU A 126 12.39 9.29 18.28
N GLN A 127 12.28 10.44 17.60
CA GLN A 127 12.60 11.75 18.18
C GLN A 127 11.76 12.10 19.42
N GLU A 128 10.46 11.80 19.39
CA GLU A 128 9.57 12.02 20.54
C GLU A 128 9.96 11.12 21.73
N THR A 129 10.29 9.86 21.47
CA THR A 129 10.75 8.91 22.49
C THR A 129 12.06 9.37 23.12
N THR A 130 13.02 9.82 22.32
CA THR A 130 14.27 10.41 22.81
C THR A 130 14.03 11.65 23.66
N LYS A 131 13.15 12.56 23.22
CA LYS A 131 12.79 13.75 24.02
C LYS A 131 12.10 13.38 25.33
N LEU A 132 11.25 12.36 25.34
CA LEU A 132 10.62 11.85 26.56
C LEU A 132 11.68 11.29 27.49
N LEU A 133 12.63 10.49 26.98
CA LEU A 133 13.74 9.94 27.75
C LEU A 133 14.59 11.04 28.39
N GLN A 134 14.96 12.08 27.62
CA GLN A 134 15.70 13.24 28.12
C GLN A 134 14.93 14.00 29.22
N LYS A 135 13.60 14.18 29.05
CA LYS A 135 12.77 14.81 30.09
C LYS A 135 12.67 13.97 31.34
N VAL A 136 12.53 12.64 31.22
CA VAL A 136 12.50 11.72 32.36
C VAL A 136 13.83 11.76 33.11
N GLN A 137 14.97 11.71 32.42
CA GLN A 137 16.30 11.86 33.03
C GLN A 137 16.44 13.20 33.77
N SER A 138 16.00 14.31 33.14
CA SER A 138 16.03 15.63 33.79
C SER A 138 15.15 15.69 35.06
N LEU A 139 14.04 14.95 35.11
CA LEU A 139 13.21 14.85 36.31
C LEU A 139 13.90 14.00 37.38
N LEU A 140 14.48 12.85 37.03
CA LEU A 140 15.22 11.99 37.96
C LEU A 140 16.38 12.74 38.63
N ASP A 141 17.15 13.50 37.84
CA ASP A 141 18.24 14.34 38.35
C ASP A 141 17.73 15.44 39.30
N HIS A 142 16.59 16.06 39.00
CA HIS A 142 15.97 17.07 39.86
C HIS A 142 15.53 16.51 41.23
N PHE A 143 15.02 15.26 41.25
CA PHE A 143 14.58 14.59 42.46
C PHE A 143 15.70 13.85 43.22
N GLY A 144 16.95 13.90 42.72
CA GLY A 144 18.10 13.30 43.39
C GLY A 144 18.04 11.77 43.47
N VAL A 145 17.37 11.12 42.51
CA VAL A 145 17.30 9.66 42.43
C VAL A 145 18.67 9.15 41.98
N GLU A 146 19.25 8.25 42.76
CA GLU A 146 20.59 7.71 42.51
C GLU A 146 20.57 6.85 41.23
N ARG A 147 21.45 7.18 40.27
CA ARG A 147 21.44 6.57 38.95
C ARG A 147 21.82 5.08 39.01
N SER A 148 20.95 4.23 38.49
CA SER A 148 21.18 2.78 38.36
C SER A 148 22.08 2.50 37.14
N PRO A 149 22.83 1.39 37.06
CA PRO A 149 23.56 1.00 35.84
C PRO A 149 22.69 0.94 34.56
N ASP A 150 21.36 0.77 34.69
CA ASP A 150 20.38 0.88 33.60
C ASP A 150 20.32 2.30 32.98
N ASP A 151 20.64 3.34 33.76
CA ASP A 151 20.63 4.73 33.30
C ASP A 151 21.75 5.02 32.29
N ARG A 152 22.84 4.24 32.30
CA ARG A 152 23.89 4.35 31.27
C ARG A 152 23.39 3.93 29.89
N GLU A 153 22.51 2.94 29.82
CA GLU A 153 21.90 2.50 28.55
C GLU A 153 20.89 3.55 28.07
N ALA A 154 20.05 4.07 28.98
CA ALA A 154 19.14 5.18 28.71
C ALA A 154 19.87 6.46 28.25
N GLU A 155 21.01 6.78 28.84
CA GLU A 155 21.82 7.96 28.49
C GLU A 155 22.50 7.79 27.11
N ARG A 156 22.88 6.56 26.73
CA ARG A 156 23.36 6.27 25.37
C ARG A 156 22.26 6.37 24.33
N LEU A 157 21.08 5.80 24.61
CA LEU A 157 19.92 5.91 23.73
C LEU A 157 19.47 7.37 23.56
N SER A 158 19.64 8.22 24.58
CA SER A 158 19.32 9.65 24.48
C SER A 158 20.33 10.47 23.65
N GLN A 159 21.54 9.95 23.45
CA GLN A 159 22.64 10.60 22.72
C GLN A 159 22.90 10.03 21.32
N GLU A 160 22.74 8.71 21.13
CA GLU A 160 23.05 8.01 19.87
C GLU A 160 21.94 8.23 18.81
N THR A 161 20.72 8.59 19.23
CA THR A 161 19.58 8.81 18.32
C THR A 161 19.52 10.24 17.76
N GLN A 162 20.60 10.72 17.15
CA GLN A 162 20.52 11.85 16.23
C GLN A 162 20.08 11.32 14.87
N VAL A 163 18.77 11.18 14.70
CA VAL A 163 18.13 10.79 13.44
C VAL A 163 18.70 11.59 12.25
N GLU A 164 18.96 12.89 12.41
CA GLU A 164 19.58 13.70 11.36
C GLU A 164 21.01 13.26 11.00
N ALA A 165 21.81 12.79 11.96
CA ALA A 165 23.16 12.28 11.71
C ALA A 165 23.14 10.94 10.98
N LEU A 166 22.23 10.04 11.35
CA LEU A 166 22.06 8.74 10.69
C LEU A 166 21.53 8.89 9.26
N VAL A 167 20.54 9.76 9.03
CA VAL A 167 20.06 10.07 7.67
C VAL A 167 21.17 10.70 6.83
N GLY A 168 22.01 11.56 7.41
CA GLY A 168 23.18 12.13 6.76
C GLY A 168 24.22 11.07 6.34
N GLU A 169 24.48 10.09 7.20
CA GLU A 169 25.44 9.01 6.95
C GLU A 169 24.92 8.02 5.89
N ILE A 170 23.63 7.68 5.94
CA ILE A 170 22.97 6.84 4.93
C ILE A 170 23.00 7.53 3.56
N ARG A 171 22.71 8.84 3.51
CA ARG A 171 22.77 9.62 2.26
C ARG A 171 24.18 9.75 1.70
N ARG A 172 25.21 9.77 2.56
CA ARG A 172 26.62 9.75 2.14
C ARG A 172 27.07 8.38 1.63
N SER A 173 26.43 7.32 2.10
CA SER A 173 26.81 5.93 1.80
C SER A 173 26.04 5.33 0.62
N LEU A 174 24.94 5.97 0.19
CA LEU A 174 24.21 5.62 -1.03
C LEU A 174 24.95 6.22 -2.24
N PRO A 175 25.37 5.41 -3.22
CA PRO A 175 25.90 5.94 -4.47
C PRO A 175 24.79 6.71 -5.20
N ASP A 176 25.12 7.91 -5.68
CA ASP A 176 24.26 8.66 -6.60
C ASP A 176 24.06 7.80 -7.87
N GLU A 177 22.88 7.18 -8.03
CA GLU A 177 22.44 6.59 -9.30
C GLU A 177 21.84 7.65 -10.22
#